data_AF-A0A5F8GSF1-F1
#
_entry.id   AF-A0A5F8GSF1-F1
#
_cell.length_a   1.000
_cell.length_b   1.000
_cell.length_c   1.000
_cell.angle_alpha   90.00
_cell.angle_beta   90.00
_cell.angle_gamma   90.00
#
_symmetry.space_group_name_H-M   'P 1'
#
loop_
_entity.id
_entity.type
_entity.pdbx_description
1 polymer ?
#
loop_
_entity_poly.entity_id
_entity_poly.type
_entity_poly.pdbx_seq_one_letter_code
_entity_poly.pdbx_strand_id
1 'polypeptide(L)'
;MDVGRRRDKEGRKRGWDLPGKEKKKVDSKPKNLDDQEIPFRLREIMKSRQEMKKHISKKKRKEAQVTFRQKFEKEAMGSLSDVPVPKFKQGKKESDKAYVHRMEQEAQHVIFLSENQVERKPEKEETSQQKKEKSQRKKGFQRRRLDKVRQQKEEKAIANLEKELFRDSVKFGEVVLQPPELTAKPRKSISSDKLGKKSLLLTSLLAPGSAPQPSAVSLARQRIVAEERERVVQAYRELKKFKQQQLEQRQNFTCIHSPAKIFPDYCRHCSSL
;
A
#
# COMPACT_ATOMS: atom_id res chain seq x y z
N MET A 1 22.47 23.92 -60.24
CA MET A 1 23.09 22.60 -60.49
C MET A 1 24.42 22.64 -59.75
N ASP A 2 24.80 21.78 -58.82
CA ASP A 2 24.41 20.41 -58.57
C ASP A 2 24.70 20.05 -57.09
N VAL A 3 24.13 18.93 -56.67
CA VAL A 3 24.07 18.38 -55.31
C VAL A 3 25.38 17.64 -55.00
N GLY A 4 25.94 17.81 -53.79
CA GLY A 4 27.23 17.22 -53.43
C GLY A 4 27.31 16.68 -52.00
N ARG A 5 26.58 15.59 -51.75
CA ARG A 5 26.47 14.84 -50.50
C ARG A 5 27.79 14.18 -50.08
N ARG A 6 28.07 14.25 -48.77
CA ARG A 6 29.06 13.47 -47.99
C ARG A 6 29.07 11.96 -48.35
N ARG A 7 30.27 11.35 -48.40
CA ARG A 7 30.60 10.11 -47.66
C ARG A 7 32.08 9.72 -47.73
N ASP A 8 32.60 9.48 -46.53
CA ASP A 8 33.52 8.44 -46.05
C ASP A 8 34.80 8.08 -46.83
N LYS A 9 35.95 8.31 -46.19
CA LYS A 9 37.02 7.31 -46.11
C LYS A 9 37.62 7.26 -44.70
N GLU A 10 37.46 6.09 -44.10
CA GLU A 10 38.07 5.66 -42.84
C GLU A 10 39.60 5.63 -42.97
N GLY A 11 40.28 6.26 -42.01
CA GLY A 11 41.73 6.20 -41.83
C GLY A 11 42.05 5.81 -40.40
N ARG A 12 41.90 4.52 -40.09
CA ARG A 12 42.26 3.89 -38.83
C ARG A 12 43.77 4.00 -38.60
N LYS A 13 44.23 4.90 -37.71
CA LYS A 13 45.57 4.81 -37.11
C LYS A 13 45.47 4.69 -35.59
N ARG A 14 45.88 3.50 -35.14
CA ARG A 14 46.14 3.11 -33.76
C ARG A 14 47.40 3.83 -33.28
N GLY A 15 47.41 4.24 -32.03
CA GLY A 15 48.59 4.80 -31.36
C GLY A 15 48.18 5.83 -30.32
N TRP A 16 47.56 5.37 -29.23
CA TRP A 16 47.47 6.20 -28.03
C TRP A 16 48.83 6.12 -27.34
N ASP A 17 49.74 7.00 -27.74
CA ASP A 17 50.92 7.31 -26.92
C ASP A 17 50.40 8.02 -25.66
N LEU A 18 50.40 7.29 -24.55
CA LEU A 18 50.10 7.82 -23.24
C LEU A 18 51.17 8.87 -22.89
N PRO A 19 50.82 10.14 -22.63
CA PRO A 19 51.79 11.10 -22.15
C PRO A 19 52.28 10.66 -20.77
N GLY A 20 53.61 10.62 -20.62
CA GLY A 20 54.30 10.16 -19.43
C GLY A 20 53.72 10.77 -18.16
N LYS A 21 53.17 9.92 -17.29
CA LYS A 21 52.82 10.33 -15.93
C LYS A 21 54.13 10.59 -15.20
N GLU A 22 54.51 11.86 -15.12
CA GLU A 22 55.46 12.32 -14.10
C GLU A 22 55.00 11.78 -12.74
N LYS A 23 55.89 11.04 -12.07
CA LYS A 23 55.62 10.52 -10.73
C LYS A 23 55.42 11.70 -9.79
N LYS A 24 54.17 11.98 -9.40
CA LYS A 24 53.87 12.97 -8.38
C LYS A 24 54.57 12.56 -7.08
N LYS A 25 55.44 13.42 -6.56
CA LYS A 25 55.97 13.29 -5.19
C LYS A 25 54.79 13.21 -4.23
N VAL A 26 54.76 12.16 -3.41
CA VAL A 26 53.78 12.00 -2.32
C VAL A 26 53.89 13.23 -1.40
N ASP A 27 52.75 13.79 -1.00
CA ASP A 27 52.59 15.03 -0.23
C ASP A 27 53.00 16.36 -0.90
N SER A 28 52.83 16.48 -2.21
CA SER A 28 52.87 17.80 -2.86
C SER A 28 51.58 18.59 -2.61
N LYS A 29 51.69 19.86 -2.21
CA LYS A 29 50.54 20.79 -2.10
C LYS A 29 49.78 20.84 -3.45
N PRO A 30 48.43 20.80 -3.47
CA PRO A 30 47.65 20.87 -4.70
C PRO A 30 48.01 22.12 -5.51
N LYS A 31 48.17 21.97 -6.84
CA LYS A 31 48.55 23.07 -7.75
C LYS A 31 47.46 24.14 -7.91
N ASN A 32 46.19 23.76 -7.75
CA ASN A 32 45.04 24.66 -7.78
C ASN A 32 44.18 24.39 -6.54
N LEU A 33 43.85 25.47 -5.82
CA LEU A 33 42.93 25.41 -4.67
C LEU A 33 41.48 25.16 -5.11
N ASP A 34 41.12 25.59 -6.32
CA ASP A 34 39.76 25.48 -6.88
C ASP A 34 39.45 24.14 -7.57
N ASP A 35 40.48 23.32 -7.85
CA ASP A 35 40.31 21.99 -8.47
C ASP A 35 40.03 20.88 -7.44
N GLN A 36 39.89 21.21 -6.15
CA GLN A 36 39.33 20.27 -5.19
C GLN A 36 37.87 20.02 -5.56
N GLU A 37 37.63 18.89 -6.22
CA GLU A 37 36.28 18.48 -6.58
C GLU A 37 35.40 18.39 -5.32
N ILE A 38 34.49 19.35 -5.19
CA ILE A 38 33.48 19.36 -4.14
C ILE A 38 32.77 18.00 -4.20
N PRO A 39 32.69 17.25 -3.07
CA PRO A 39 32.03 15.96 -3.01
C PRO A 39 30.64 16.03 -3.65
N PHE A 40 30.30 15.02 -4.45
CA PHE A 40 29.10 15.00 -5.29
C PHE A 40 27.83 15.40 -4.52
N ARG A 41 27.68 14.88 -3.29
CA ARG A 41 26.53 15.16 -2.42
C ARG A 41 26.43 16.65 -2.05
N LEU A 42 27.55 17.28 -1.75
CA LEU A 42 27.59 18.70 -1.40
C LEU A 42 27.35 19.58 -2.63
N ARG A 43 27.88 19.19 -3.79
CA ARG A 43 27.63 19.84 -5.09
C ARG A 43 26.13 19.85 -5.43
N GLU A 44 25.46 18.73 -5.20
CA GLU A 44 24.01 18.57 -5.43
C GLU A 44 23.17 19.42 -4.45
N ILE A 45 23.55 19.45 -3.17
CA ILE A 45 22.90 20.31 -2.15
C ILE A 45 23.06 21.80 -2.49
N MET A 46 24.26 22.23 -2.91
CA MET A 46 24.52 23.62 -3.29
C MET A 46 23.72 24.01 -4.55
N LYS A 47 23.67 23.15 -5.57
CA LYS A 47 22.83 23.37 -6.77
C LYS A 47 21.36 23.49 -6.42
N SER A 48 20.83 22.56 -5.63
CA SER A 48 19.43 22.59 -5.15
C SER A 48 19.12 23.89 -4.40
N ARG A 49 19.98 24.31 -3.45
CA ARG A 49 19.82 25.58 -2.72
C ARG A 49 19.87 26.82 -3.63
N GLN A 50 20.65 26.79 -4.71
CA GLN A 50 20.67 27.88 -5.69
C GLN A 50 19.41 27.90 -6.55
N GLU A 51 18.91 26.73 -6.97
CA GLU A 51 17.63 26.59 -7.69
C GLU A 51 16.48 27.11 -6.81
N MET A 52 16.33 26.56 -5.60
CA MET A 52 16.03 27.27 -4.33
C MET A 52 15.73 28.77 -4.41
N LYS A 53 16.85 29.49 -4.51
CA LYS A 53 16.93 30.94 -4.39
C LYS A 53 16.44 31.66 -5.64
N LYS A 54 16.47 31.01 -6.81
CA LYS A 54 16.10 31.59 -8.12
C LYS A 54 14.58 31.60 -8.36
N HIS A 55 13.80 30.69 -7.75
CA HIS A 55 12.36 30.55 -8.06
C HIS A 55 11.39 31.34 -7.17
N ILE A 56 11.88 32.10 -6.20
CA ILE A 56 11.04 33.01 -5.41
C ILE A 56 11.37 34.43 -5.83
N SER A 57 10.58 34.98 -6.77
CA SER A 57 10.68 36.40 -7.10
C SER A 57 10.41 37.22 -5.84
N LYS A 58 11.18 38.30 -5.61
CA LYS A 58 10.99 39.20 -4.45
C LYS A 58 9.53 39.68 -4.34
N LYS A 59 8.84 39.80 -5.48
CA LYS A 59 7.41 40.12 -5.59
C LYS A 59 6.51 39.05 -4.97
N LYS A 60 6.71 37.77 -5.30
CA LYS A 60 5.92 36.64 -4.77
C LYS A 60 6.13 36.43 -3.25
N ARG A 61 7.33 36.74 -2.74
CA ARG A 61 7.60 36.73 -1.29
C ARG A 61 6.84 37.83 -0.55
N LYS A 62 6.78 39.05 -1.12
CA LYS A 62 5.98 40.15 -0.55
C LYS A 62 4.48 39.84 -0.60
N GLU A 63 3.97 39.28 -1.69
CA GLU A 63 2.56 38.86 -1.80
C GLU A 63 2.21 37.75 -0.79
N ALA A 64 3.10 36.77 -0.59
CA ALA A 64 2.92 35.74 0.45
C ALA A 64 2.90 36.34 1.87
N GLN A 65 3.70 37.39 2.13
CA GLN A 65 3.75 38.07 3.42
C GLN A 65 2.50 38.95 3.64
N VAL A 66 2.03 39.64 2.60
CA VAL A 66 0.80 40.45 2.65
C VAL A 66 -0.43 39.57 2.83
N THR A 67 -0.52 38.45 2.11
CA THR A 67 -1.62 37.48 2.29
C THR A 67 -1.59 36.81 3.66
N PHE A 68 -0.41 36.60 4.25
CA PHE A 68 -0.29 36.12 5.62
C PHE A 68 -0.74 37.16 6.64
N ARG A 69 -0.37 38.44 6.47
CA ARG A 69 -0.85 39.55 7.31
C ARG A 69 -2.36 39.73 7.21
N GLN A 70 -2.92 39.74 6.00
CA GLN A 70 -4.37 39.84 5.79
C GLN A 70 -5.15 38.68 6.41
N LYS A 71 -4.57 37.47 6.46
CA LYS A 71 -5.19 36.34 7.17
C LYS A 71 -5.19 36.59 8.68
N PHE A 72 -4.07 37.04 9.22
CA PHE A 72 -3.94 37.35 10.63
C PHE A 72 -4.85 38.50 11.06
N GLU A 73 -5.01 39.52 10.21
CA GLU A 73 -5.95 40.63 10.44
C GLU A 73 -7.41 40.16 10.37
N LYS A 74 -7.76 39.25 9.45
CA LYS A 74 -9.10 38.63 9.42
C LYS A 74 -9.39 37.74 10.63
N GLU A 75 -8.36 37.16 11.22
CA GLU A 75 -8.43 36.32 12.42
C GLU A 75 -8.49 37.20 13.69
N ALA A 76 -7.76 38.32 13.70
CA ALA A 76 -7.76 39.31 14.78
C ALA A 76 -9.03 40.18 14.81
N MET A 77 -9.70 40.37 13.67
CA MET A 77 -11.01 41.04 13.60
C MET A 77 -12.17 40.15 14.08
N GLY A 78 -11.86 38.97 14.65
CA GLY A 78 -12.86 37.99 15.05
C GLY A 78 -13.46 37.31 13.82
N SER A 79 -13.62 35.99 13.89
CA SER A 79 -14.44 35.29 12.92
C SER A 79 -15.80 35.99 12.81
N LEU A 80 -16.32 36.13 11.60
CA LEU A 80 -17.64 36.71 11.23
C LEU A 80 -18.86 36.18 12.02
N SER A 81 -18.66 35.30 13.00
CA SER A 81 -19.67 34.69 13.82
C SER A 81 -19.86 35.38 15.18
N ASP A 82 -18.92 36.16 15.71
CA ASP A 82 -19.08 36.68 17.08
C ASP A 82 -20.04 37.88 17.10
N VAL A 83 -21.14 37.80 17.87
CA VAL A 83 -22.14 38.89 17.90
C VAL A 83 -21.47 40.12 18.52
N PRO A 84 -21.43 41.26 17.80
CA PRO A 84 -20.86 42.48 18.37
C PRO A 84 -21.71 42.91 19.57
N VAL A 85 -21.11 42.98 20.76
CA VAL A 85 -21.79 43.42 21.98
C VAL A 85 -21.89 44.95 21.97
N PRO A 86 -23.10 45.54 21.85
CA PRO A 86 -23.26 46.98 21.81
C PRO A 86 -22.94 47.61 23.18
N LYS A 87 -22.21 48.72 23.17
CA LYS A 87 -21.90 49.49 24.38
C LYS A 87 -22.87 50.65 24.51
N PHE A 88 -23.86 50.54 25.40
CA PHE A 88 -24.86 51.58 25.58
C PHE A 88 -24.40 52.68 26.54
N LYS A 89 -24.47 53.92 26.05
CA LYS A 89 -24.35 55.15 26.82
C LYS A 89 -25.43 56.11 26.34
N GLN A 90 -26.14 56.77 27.26
CA GLN A 90 -27.16 57.75 26.89
C GLN A 90 -26.53 58.95 26.22
N GLY A 91 -27.10 59.38 25.09
CA GLY A 91 -26.64 60.56 24.36
C GLY A 91 -26.96 61.85 25.12
N LYS A 92 -26.12 62.89 24.99
CA LYS A 92 -26.31 64.19 25.68
C LYS A 92 -27.64 64.91 25.35
N LYS A 93 -28.29 64.55 24.24
CA LYS A 93 -29.56 65.13 23.75
C LYS A 93 -30.69 64.11 23.67
N GLU A 94 -30.48 62.92 24.23
CA GLU A 94 -31.43 61.82 24.17
C GLU A 94 -32.31 61.81 25.41
N SER A 95 -33.62 61.75 25.22
CA SER A 95 -34.54 61.53 26.33
C SER A 95 -34.47 60.09 26.83
N ASP A 96 -34.76 59.87 28.11
CA ASP A 96 -34.67 58.55 28.74
C ASP A 96 -35.50 57.50 27.99
N LYS A 97 -36.69 57.90 27.50
CA LYS A 97 -37.57 57.01 26.71
C LYS A 97 -36.93 56.60 25.38
N ALA A 98 -36.27 57.52 24.68
CA ALA A 98 -35.58 57.21 23.42
C ALA A 98 -34.38 56.28 23.66
N TYR A 99 -33.66 56.48 24.77
CA TYR A 99 -32.55 55.61 25.18
C TYR A 99 -33.01 54.17 25.45
N VAL A 100 -34.08 54.02 26.22
CA VAL A 100 -34.67 52.69 26.52
C VAL A 100 -35.15 52.03 25.23
N HIS A 101 -35.77 52.78 24.32
CA HIS A 101 -36.22 52.22 23.05
C HIS A 101 -35.06 51.73 22.17
N ARG A 102 -33.93 52.47 22.12
CA ARG A 102 -32.73 52.03 21.39
C ARG A 102 -32.10 50.79 22.02
N MET A 103 -32.06 50.74 23.35
CA MET A 103 -31.60 49.55 24.10
C MET A 103 -32.45 48.31 23.73
N GLU A 104 -33.77 48.46 23.71
CA GLU A 104 -34.72 47.39 23.39
C GLU A 104 -34.52 46.85 21.97
N GLN A 105 -34.42 47.73 20.97
CA GLN A 105 -34.22 47.35 19.57
C GLN A 105 -32.91 46.60 19.34
N GLU A 106 -31.81 47.11 19.91
CA GLU A 106 -30.50 46.49 19.77
C GLU A 106 -30.41 45.16 20.54
N ALA A 107 -31.08 45.06 21.70
CA ALA A 107 -31.21 43.79 22.43
C ALA A 107 -31.97 42.75 21.61
N GLN A 108 -33.10 43.12 21.00
CA GLN A 108 -33.86 42.25 20.09
C GLN A 108 -32.99 41.80 18.90
N HIS A 109 -32.21 42.71 18.33
CA HIS A 109 -31.31 42.41 17.22
C HIS A 109 -30.18 41.44 17.61
N VAL A 110 -29.56 41.63 18.78
CA VAL A 110 -28.55 40.71 19.33
C VAL A 110 -29.14 39.33 19.60
N ILE A 111 -30.36 39.26 20.17
CA ILE A 111 -31.08 38.01 20.39
C ILE A 111 -31.30 37.29 19.05
N PHE A 112 -31.83 37.99 18.05
CA PHE A 112 -32.03 37.45 16.71
C PHE A 112 -30.73 36.92 16.08
N LEU A 113 -29.63 37.67 16.17
CA LEU A 113 -28.33 37.22 15.66
C LEU A 113 -27.78 36.01 16.42
N SER A 114 -28.10 35.88 17.71
CA SER A 114 -27.67 34.75 18.55
C SER A 114 -28.46 33.48 18.27
N GLU A 115 -29.78 33.58 18.05
CA GLU A 115 -30.66 32.45 17.72
C GLU A 115 -30.33 31.85 16.34
N ASN A 116 -29.87 32.69 15.41
CA ASN A 116 -29.47 32.27 14.08
C ASN A 116 -28.02 31.76 14.01
N GLN A 117 -27.28 31.75 15.12
CA GLN A 117 -25.95 31.15 15.15
C GLN A 117 -26.01 29.65 15.36
N VAL A 118 -25.22 28.93 14.56
CA VAL A 118 -24.96 27.50 14.79
C VAL A 118 -24.36 27.35 16.20
N GLU A 119 -24.96 26.50 17.05
CA GLU A 119 -24.47 26.20 18.39
C GLU A 119 -22.96 25.95 18.37
N ARG A 120 -22.18 26.92 18.87
CA ARG A 120 -20.75 26.70 19.10
C ARG A 120 -20.60 25.66 20.18
N LYS A 121 -20.07 24.50 19.81
CA LYS A 121 -19.63 23.47 20.76
C LYS A 121 -18.12 23.57 20.86
N PRO A 122 -17.56 24.52 21.65
CA PRO A 122 -16.12 24.72 21.75
C PRO A 122 -15.40 23.42 22.15
N GLU A 123 -16.03 22.61 23.01
CA GLU A 123 -15.51 21.30 23.43
C GLU A 123 -15.45 20.25 22.29
N LYS A 124 -16.28 20.37 21.25
CA LYS A 124 -16.27 19.49 20.07
C LYS A 124 -15.37 20.00 18.94
N GLU A 125 -15.08 21.30 18.91
CA GLU A 125 -14.23 21.91 17.90
C GLU A 125 -12.74 21.70 18.17
N GLU A 126 -12.28 21.74 19.42
CA GLU A 126 -10.87 21.47 19.74
C GLU A 126 -10.44 20.04 19.34
N THR A 127 -11.36 19.07 19.43
CA THR A 127 -11.10 17.69 19.02
C THR A 127 -11.18 17.46 17.50
N SER A 128 -11.82 18.35 16.75
CA SER A 128 -12.02 18.24 15.30
C SER A 128 -11.09 19.14 14.47
N GLN A 129 -10.71 20.32 14.97
CA GLN A 129 -9.78 21.24 14.29
C GLN A 129 -8.34 20.70 14.22
N GLN A 130 -7.93 19.81 15.12
CA GLN A 130 -6.61 19.17 15.05
C GLN A 130 -6.52 18.01 14.04
N LYS A 131 -7.64 17.51 13.52
CA LYS A 131 -7.64 16.47 12.50
C LYS A 131 -7.90 17.10 11.15
N LYS A 132 -6.88 17.76 10.59
CA LYS A 132 -6.81 18.02 9.15
C LYS A 132 -7.04 16.69 8.44
N GLU A 133 -8.24 16.51 7.92
CA GLU A 133 -8.65 15.29 7.26
C GLU A 133 -7.75 15.10 6.05
N LYS A 134 -6.79 14.18 6.17
CA LYS A 134 -5.92 13.81 5.06
C LYS A 134 -6.81 13.37 3.90
N SER A 135 -6.47 13.77 2.68
CA SER A 135 -7.17 13.29 1.49
C SER A 135 -7.28 11.77 1.51
N GLN A 136 -8.38 11.20 1.00
CA GLN A 136 -8.62 9.76 1.02
C GLN A 136 -7.41 8.97 0.48
N ARG A 137 -6.75 9.49 -0.57
CA ARG A 137 -5.49 8.96 -1.14
C ARG A 137 -4.35 8.88 -0.11
N LYS A 138 -4.17 9.90 0.72
CA LYS A 138 -3.13 9.94 1.76
C LYS A 138 -3.47 9.02 2.94
N LYS A 139 -4.75 8.86 3.29
CA LYS A 139 -5.23 7.86 4.27
C LYS A 139 -4.89 6.43 3.77
N GLY A 140 -5.18 6.15 2.49
CA GLY A 140 -4.86 4.85 1.86
C GLY A 140 -3.35 4.55 1.79
N PHE A 141 -2.53 5.54 1.42
CA PHE A 141 -1.07 5.38 1.40
C PHE A 141 -0.48 5.07 2.78
N GLN A 142 -0.98 5.73 3.84
CA GLN A 142 -0.53 5.47 5.20
C GLN A 142 -0.92 4.08 5.68
N ARG A 143 -2.16 3.64 5.41
CA ARG A 143 -2.61 2.27 5.72
C ARG A 143 -1.72 1.23 5.04
N ARG A 144 -1.51 1.35 3.73
CA ARG A 144 -0.66 0.43 2.95
C ARG A 144 0.78 0.35 3.46
N ARG A 145 1.33 1.46 3.98
CA ARG A 145 2.66 1.47 4.59
C ARG A 145 2.69 0.70 5.90
N LEU A 146 1.68 0.86 6.74
CA LEU A 146 1.54 0.12 8.00
C LEU A 146 1.33 -1.38 7.73
N ASP A 147 0.51 -1.73 6.75
CA ASP A 147 0.22 -3.13 6.39
C ASP A 147 1.49 -3.84 5.92
N LYS A 148 2.33 -3.19 5.09
CA LYS A 148 3.64 -3.73 4.70
C LYS A 148 4.56 -4.00 5.89
N VAL A 149 4.57 -3.13 6.90
CA VAL A 149 5.40 -3.33 8.09
C VAL A 149 4.88 -4.49 8.93
N ARG A 150 3.55 -4.68 9.01
CA ARG A 150 2.93 -5.82 9.70
C ARG A 150 3.29 -7.13 9.00
N GLN A 151 3.09 -7.19 7.69
CA GLN A 151 3.46 -8.35 6.86
C GLN A 151 4.94 -8.71 7.02
N GLN A 152 5.85 -7.72 6.96
CA GLN A 152 7.27 -7.97 7.17
C GLN A 152 7.61 -8.48 8.58
N LYS A 153 6.83 -8.10 9.60
CA LYS A 153 7.02 -8.65 10.96
C LYS A 153 6.54 -10.09 11.04
N GLU A 154 5.40 -10.41 10.43
CA GLU A 154 4.86 -11.77 10.36
C GLU A 154 5.81 -12.69 9.58
N GLU A 155 6.27 -12.26 8.41
CA GLU A 155 7.27 -13.00 7.61
C GLU A 155 8.57 -13.25 8.38
N LYS A 156 9.06 -12.24 9.13
CA LYS A 156 10.25 -12.41 9.99
C LYS A 156 9.99 -13.34 11.16
N ALA A 157 8.80 -13.32 11.75
CA ALA A 157 8.44 -14.23 12.82
C ALA A 157 8.40 -15.67 12.31
N ILE A 158 7.78 -15.91 11.14
CA ILE A 158 7.77 -17.21 10.47
C ILE A 158 9.19 -17.66 10.16
N ALA A 159 10.02 -16.81 9.58
CA ALA A 159 11.41 -17.15 9.25
C ALA A 159 12.27 -17.43 10.50
N ASN A 160 11.96 -16.80 11.64
CA ASN A 160 12.65 -17.10 12.90
C ASN A 160 12.19 -18.45 13.47
N LEU A 161 10.89 -18.74 13.44
CA LEU A 161 10.36 -20.05 13.83
C LEU A 161 10.92 -21.18 12.96
N GLU A 162 11.02 -20.95 11.65
CA GLU A 162 11.62 -21.89 10.71
C GLU A 162 13.10 -22.17 11.08
N LYS A 163 13.87 -21.13 11.39
CA LYS A 163 15.27 -21.29 11.84
C LYS A 163 15.38 -22.04 13.16
N GLU A 164 14.44 -21.85 14.09
CA GLU A 164 14.43 -22.59 15.35
C GLU A 164 14.09 -24.06 15.13
N LEU A 165 13.16 -24.35 14.20
CA LEU A 165 12.79 -25.72 13.85
C LEU A 165 13.92 -26.49 13.13
N PHE A 166 14.70 -25.81 12.28
CA PHE A 166 15.84 -26.40 11.57
C PHE A 166 17.17 -26.30 12.35
N ARG A 167 17.14 -25.93 13.63
CA ARG A 167 18.33 -25.96 14.50
C ARG A 167 18.42 -27.30 15.22
N ASP A 168 19.28 -28.17 14.69
CA ASP A 168 19.65 -29.43 15.36
C ASP A 168 20.68 -29.13 16.46
N SER A 169 20.28 -29.30 17.73
CA SER A 169 21.20 -29.15 18.87
C SER A 169 21.95 -30.47 19.10
N VAL A 170 23.16 -30.58 18.56
CA VAL A 170 24.05 -31.73 18.80
C VAL A 170 24.98 -31.41 19.99
N LYS A 171 25.11 -32.34 20.95
CA LYS A 171 26.04 -32.19 22.07
C LYS A 171 27.47 -32.48 21.61
N PHE A 172 28.42 -31.70 22.11
CA PHE A 172 29.83 -31.88 21.78
C PHE A 172 30.31 -33.24 22.31
N GLY A 173 30.75 -34.13 21.41
CA GLY A 173 31.17 -35.51 21.72
C GLY A 173 30.38 -36.60 21.00
N GLU A 174 29.20 -36.31 20.44
CA GLU A 174 28.56 -37.19 19.47
C GLU A 174 29.25 -37.05 18.11
N VAL A 175 30.02 -38.08 17.72
CA VAL A 175 30.58 -38.18 16.37
C VAL A 175 29.45 -38.62 15.44
N VAL A 176 29.00 -37.70 14.59
CA VAL A 176 28.03 -38.00 13.53
C VAL A 176 28.70 -38.97 12.54
N LEU A 177 28.42 -40.27 12.70
CA LEU A 177 29.03 -41.35 11.91
C LEU A 177 28.59 -41.34 10.44
N GLN A 178 27.47 -40.70 10.12
CA GLN A 178 26.96 -40.61 8.76
C GLN A 178 27.28 -39.22 8.19
N PRO A 179 28.16 -39.13 7.17
CA PRO A 179 28.38 -37.88 6.47
C PRO A 179 27.04 -37.35 5.93
N PRO A 180 26.80 -36.03 5.96
CA PRO A 180 25.58 -35.46 5.42
C PRO A 180 25.45 -35.85 3.95
N GLU A 181 24.31 -36.43 3.59
CA GLU A 181 24.00 -36.72 2.19
C GLU A 181 23.71 -35.39 1.47
N LEU A 182 24.73 -34.86 0.79
CA LEU A 182 24.60 -33.69 -0.07
C LEU A 182 23.76 -34.05 -1.30
N THR A 183 22.44 -33.99 -1.16
CA THR A 183 21.48 -34.18 -2.27
C THR A 183 21.55 -33.04 -3.30
N ALA A 184 22.21 -31.94 -2.97
CA ALA A 184 22.42 -30.80 -3.87
C ALA A 184 23.75 -30.93 -4.65
N LYS A 185 23.64 -30.93 -5.99
CA LYS A 185 24.80 -30.87 -6.89
C LYS A 185 25.65 -29.60 -6.60
N PRO A 186 26.98 -29.69 -6.51
CA PRO A 186 27.82 -28.53 -6.22
C PRO A 186 27.67 -27.46 -7.31
N ARG A 187 27.71 -26.18 -6.93
CA ARG A 187 27.40 -25.03 -7.81
C ARG A 187 28.22 -24.95 -9.12
N LYS A 188 29.33 -25.69 -9.22
CA LYS A 188 30.19 -25.79 -10.41
C LYS A 188 30.12 -27.13 -11.14
N SER A 189 29.32 -28.11 -10.70
CA SER A 189 29.09 -29.31 -11.49
C SER A 189 28.16 -28.98 -12.65
N ILE A 190 28.77 -28.69 -13.80
CA ILE A 190 28.11 -28.85 -15.09
C ILE A 190 27.89 -30.36 -15.28
N SER A 191 26.83 -30.91 -14.66
CA SER A 191 26.29 -32.19 -15.11
C SER A 191 25.65 -31.92 -16.46
N SER A 192 26.42 -32.06 -17.54
CA SER A 192 25.84 -32.17 -18.86
C SER A 192 25.15 -33.52 -18.97
N ASP A 193 23.97 -33.63 -18.34
CA ASP A 193 22.96 -34.68 -18.57
C ASP A 193 22.34 -34.49 -19.97
N LYS A 194 23.15 -34.08 -20.95
CA LYS A 194 22.74 -33.68 -22.30
C LYS A 194 23.56 -34.38 -23.39
N LEU A 195 24.20 -35.51 -23.09
CA LEU A 195 24.58 -36.46 -24.15
C LEU A 195 23.44 -37.49 -24.23
N GLY A 196 22.57 -37.36 -25.25
CA GLY A 196 21.50 -38.33 -25.53
C GLY A 196 20.04 -37.84 -25.46
N LYS A 197 19.76 -36.56 -25.70
CA LYS A 197 18.38 -36.02 -25.69
C LYS A 197 17.58 -36.38 -26.94
N LYS A 198 17.13 -37.62 -27.02
CA LYS A 198 15.91 -37.97 -27.77
C LYS A 198 14.93 -38.52 -26.75
N SER A 199 13.97 -37.71 -26.32
CA SER A 199 12.86 -38.19 -25.49
C SER A 199 12.12 -39.24 -26.29
N LEU A 200 12.16 -40.50 -25.86
CA LEU A 200 11.42 -41.58 -26.52
C LEU A 200 9.93 -41.22 -26.50
N LEU A 201 9.23 -41.39 -27.63
CA LEU A 201 7.81 -41.04 -27.76
C LEU A 201 6.94 -41.60 -26.62
N LEU A 202 7.24 -42.82 -26.16
CA LEU A 202 6.58 -43.46 -25.02
C LEU A 202 6.72 -42.65 -23.72
N THR A 203 7.86 -42.02 -23.49
CA THR A 203 8.04 -41.15 -22.31
C THR A 203 7.19 -39.88 -22.39
N SER A 204 6.88 -39.36 -23.58
CA SER A 204 5.96 -38.22 -23.70
C SER A 204 4.48 -38.58 -23.49
N LEU A 205 4.10 -39.84 -23.71
CA LEU A 205 2.71 -40.30 -23.54
C LEU A 205 2.43 -40.83 -22.13
N LEU A 206 3.44 -41.42 -21.49
CA LEU A 206 3.30 -42.10 -20.21
C LEU A 206 3.83 -41.29 -19.02
N ALA A 207 4.64 -40.24 -19.24
CA ALA A 207 5.16 -39.43 -18.14
C ALA A 207 4.05 -38.54 -17.54
N PRO A 208 3.74 -38.67 -16.23
CA PRO A 208 2.80 -37.79 -15.53
C PRO A 208 3.45 -36.41 -15.35
N GLY A 209 3.39 -35.59 -16.39
CA GLY A 209 4.08 -34.31 -16.47
C GLY A 209 4.30 -33.79 -17.89
N SER A 210 4.12 -34.64 -18.90
CA SER A 210 4.12 -34.25 -20.32
C SER A 210 2.71 -33.92 -20.83
N ALA A 211 1.83 -33.40 -19.97
CA ALA A 211 0.68 -32.65 -20.45
C ALA A 211 1.18 -31.28 -20.93
N PRO A 212 0.72 -30.76 -22.09
CA PRO A 212 1.09 -29.42 -22.53
C PRO A 212 0.76 -28.45 -21.40
N GLN A 213 1.81 -27.83 -20.84
CA GLN A 213 1.67 -26.79 -19.83
C GLN A 213 0.67 -25.77 -20.36
N PRO A 214 -0.40 -25.42 -19.62
CA PRO A 214 -1.36 -24.46 -20.11
C PRO A 214 -0.59 -23.19 -20.47
N SER A 215 -0.65 -22.81 -21.75
CA SER A 215 -0.01 -21.59 -22.28
C SER A 215 -0.23 -20.47 -21.28
N ALA A 216 0.85 -19.79 -20.85
CA ALA A 216 0.82 -18.83 -19.74
C ALA A 216 -0.38 -17.89 -19.85
N VAL A 217 -1.45 -18.22 -19.14
CA VAL A 217 -2.73 -17.52 -19.25
C VAL A 217 -2.54 -16.19 -18.52
N SER A 218 -2.87 -15.07 -19.16
CA SER A 218 -2.74 -13.75 -18.54
C SER A 218 -3.44 -13.72 -17.17
N LEU A 219 -2.87 -13.00 -16.19
CA LEU A 219 -3.45 -12.89 -14.84
C LEU A 219 -4.91 -12.43 -14.87
N ALA A 220 -5.30 -11.61 -15.85
CA ALA A 220 -6.69 -11.21 -16.06
C ALA A 220 -7.59 -12.40 -16.39
N ARG A 221 -7.17 -13.26 -17.31
CA ARG A 221 -7.94 -14.46 -17.68
C ARG A 221 -7.95 -15.52 -16.57
N GLN A 222 -6.90 -15.60 -15.76
CA GLN A 222 -6.91 -16.46 -14.56
C GLN A 222 -7.96 -16.01 -13.53
N ARG A 223 -8.15 -14.71 -13.34
CA ARG A 223 -9.20 -14.17 -12.44
C ARG A 223 -10.60 -14.51 -12.92
N ILE A 224 -10.86 -14.35 -14.22
CA ILE A 224 -12.16 -14.69 -14.83
C ILE A 224 -12.46 -16.18 -14.62
N VAL A 225 -11.49 -17.05 -14.92
CA VAL A 225 -11.66 -18.50 -14.75
C VAL A 225 -11.84 -18.89 -13.29
N ALA A 226 -11.17 -18.22 -12.35
CA ALA A 226 -11.35 -18.47 -10.92
C ALA A 226 -12.74 -18.06 -10.43
N GLU A 227 -13.24 -16.89 -10.86
CA GLU A 227 -14.58 -16.42 -10.51
C GLU A 227 -15.67 -17.34 -11.09
N GLU A 228 -15.51 -17.79 -12.35
CA GLU A 228 -16.40 -18.78 -12.96
C GLU A 228 -16.42 -20.10 -12.17
N ARG A 229 -15.25 -20.58 -11.75
CA ARG A 229 -15.14 -21.78 -10.90
C ARG A 229 -15.87 -21.61 -9.58
N GLU A 230 -15.70 -20.47 -8.92
CA GLU A 230 -16.38 -20.18 -7.65
C GLU A 230 -17.91 -20.16 -7.82
N ARG A 231 -18.42 -19.52 -8.88
CA ARG A 231 -19.86 -19.51 -9.19
C ARG A 231 -20.41 -20.92 -9.43
N VAL A 232 -19.72 -21.75 -10.23
CA VAL A 232 -20.14 -23.14 -10.51
C VAL A 232 -20.14 -23.99 -9.24
N VAL A 233 -19.10 -23.85 -8.41
CA VAL A 233 -19.01 -24.61 -7.15
C VAL A 233 -20.11 -24.20 -6.17
N GLN A 234 -20.42 -22.91 -6.07
CA GLN A 234 -21.53 -22.42 -5.24
C GLN A 234 -22.87 -22.97 -5.71
N ALA A 235 -23.17 -22.85 -7.02
CA ALA A 235 -24.39 -23.39 -7.60
C ALA A 235 -24.53 -24.90 -7.38
N TYR A 236 -23.43 -25.66 -7.55
CA TYR A 236 -23.44 -27.10 -7.28
C TYR A 236 -23.71 -27.43 -5.81
N ARG A 237 -23.13 -26.67 -4.87
CA ARG A 237 -23.38 -26.85 -3.43
C ARG A 237 -24.84 -26.57 -3.08
N GLU A 238 -25.43 -25.53 -3.65
CA GLU A 238 -26.84 -25.19 -3.45
C GLU A 238 -27.77 -26.28 -4.00
N LEU A 239 -27.54 -26.75 -5.23
CA LEU A 239 -28.28 -27.87 -5.81
C LEU A 239 -28.17 -29.14 -4.97
N LYS A 240 -26.98 -29.42 -4.42
CA LYS A 240 -26.76 -30.57 -3.54
C LYS A 240 -27.53 -30.44 -2.22
N LYS A 241 -27.54 -29.26 -1.60
CA LYS A 241 -28.35 -28.98 -0.40
C LYS A 241 -29.84 -29.13 -0.66
N PHE A 242 -30.34 -28.59 -1.77
CA PHE A 242 -31.74 -28.71 -2.14
C PHE A 242 -32.15 -30.17 -2.37
N LYS A 243 -31.30 -30.95 -3.05
CA LYS A 243 -31.54 -32.39 -3.26
C LYS A 243 -31.57 -33.16 -1.93
N GLN A 244 -30.72 -32.79 -0.97
CA GLN A 244 -30.72 -33.39 0.37
C GLN A 244 -32.00 -33.06 1.16
N GLN A 245 -32.41 -31.79 1.15
CA GLN A 245 -33.66 -31.36 1.78
C GLN A 245 -34.88 -32.04 1.17
N GLN A 246 -34.92 -32.24 -0.16
CA GLN A 246 -35.98 -33.00 -0.79
C GLN A 246 -35.98 -34.48 -0.37
N LEU A 247 -34.81 -35.10 -0.22
CA LEU A 247 -34.72 -36.48 0.27
C LEU A 247 -35.20 -36.60 1.72
N GLU A 248 -34.82 -35.65 2.59
CA GLU A 248 -35.28 -35.57 3.98
C GLU A 248 -36.79 -35.32 4.06
N GLN A 249 -37.32 -34.39 3.26
CA GLN A 249 -38.76 -34.18 3.16
C GLN A 249 -39.47 -35.44 2.67
N ARG A 250 -38.97 -36.11 1.64
CA ARG A 250 -39.54 -37.38 1.15
C ARG A 250 -39.52 -38.48 2.21
N GLN A 251 -38.42 -38.61 2.97
CA GLN A 251 -38.34 -39.55 4.10
C GLN A 251 -39.35 -39.19 5.20
N ASN A 252 -39.48 -37.90 5.54
CA ASN A 252 -40.44 -37.42 6.52
C ASN A 252 -41.90 -37.66 6.06
N PHE A 253 -42.22 -37.44 4.78
CA PHE A 253 -43.54 -37.74 4.22
C PHE A 253 -43.84 -39.24 4.20
N THR A 254 -42.85 -40.11 3.94
CA THR A 254 -43.03 -41.57 4.03
C THR A 254 -43.23 -42.07 5.46
N CYS A 255 -42.72 -41.36 6.48
CA CYS A 255 -42.96 -41.67 7.89
C CYS A 255 -44.34 -41.18 8.39
N ILE A 256 -44.87 -40.09 7.81
CA ILE A 256 -46.18 -39.52 8.19
C ILE A 256 -47.36 -40.21 7.47
N HIS A 257 -47.10 -40.85 6.31
CA HIS A 257 -48.11 -41.53 5.50
C HIS A 257 -47.89 -43.06 5.43
N SER A 258 -47.55 -43.69 6.56
CA SER A 258 -47.59 -45.15 6.66
C SER A 258 -48.99 -45.56 7.16
N PRO A 259 -49.89 -46.09 6.32
CA PRO A 259 -51.08 -46.76 6.84
C PRO A 259 -50.60 -47.99 7.60
N ALA A 260 -50.88 -48.00 8.90
CA ALA A 260 -50.71 -49.16 9.75
C ALA A 260 -51.39 -50.37 9.09
N LYS A 261 -50.57 -51.27 8.52
CA LYS A 261 -51.04 -52.61 8.19
C LYS A 261 -50.85 -53.49 9.42
N ILE A 262 -52.00 -53.94 9.86
CA ILE A 262 -52.32 -54.71 11.04
C ILE A 262 -51.96 -56.20 10.79
N PHE A 263 -51.37 -56.82 11.84
CA PHE A 263 -51.33 -58.26 12.20
C PHE A 263 -50.34 -59.22 11.47
N PRO A 264 -50.01 -60.39 12.07
CA PRO A 264 -48.94 -60.55 13.07
C PRO A 264 -48.08 -61.81 12.81
N ASP A 265 -47.23 -62.17 13.78
CA ASP A 265 -46.72 -63.52 14.05
C ASP A 265 -45.85 -64.20 12.99
N TYR A 266 -44.57 -64.40 13.29
CA TYR A 266 -44.07 -65.75 13.53
C TYR A 266 -42.77 -65.73 14.36
N CYS A 267 -42.74 -66.69 15.28
CA CYS A 267 -41.77 -66.98 16.32
C CYS A 267 -40.30 -67.10 15.88
N ARG A 268 -39.44 -66.66 16.82
CA ARG A 268 -38.14 -67.24 17.24
C ARG A 268 -37.82 -68.63 16.67
N HIS A 269 -36.57 -68.85 16.23
CA HIS A 269 -35.61 -69.77 16.88
C HIS A 269 -34.24 -69.85 16.16
N CYS A 270 -33.25 -70.27 16.95
CA CYS A 270 -31.89 -70.72 16.63
C CYS A 270 -30.75 -69.68 16.53
N SER A 271 -30.26 -69.37 17.72
CA SER A 271 -28.84 -69.48 18.11
C SER A 271 -28.02 -70.54 17.37
N SER A 272 -26.70 -70.27 17.32
CA SER A 272 -25.56 -71.19 17.15
C SER A 272 -25.38 -71.96 15.84
N LEU A 273 -24.45 -71.50 15.00
CA LEU A 273 -23.06 -72.01 14.87
C LEU A 273 -22.26 -71.15 13.89
#